data_AF-A0AAI9KXF8-F1
#
_entry.id   AF-A0AAI9KXF8-F1
#
_cell.length_a   1.000
_cell.length_b   1.000
_cell.length_c   1.000
_cell.angle_alpha   90.00
_cell.angle_beta   90.00
_cell.angle_gamma   90.00
#
_symmetry.space_group_name_H-M   'P 1'
#
loop_
_entity.id
_entity.type
_entity.pdbx_description
1 polymer ?
#
loop_
_entity_poly.entity_id
_entity_poly.type
_entity_poly.pdbx_seq_one_letter_code
_entity_poly.pdbx_strand_id
1 'polypeptide(L)' 'MINGCAYCIEMHSDVAMKHGESAQRLLALAAWQESPLFDARERAVLALTDEVTLIADKGLTVQTY' A
#
# COMPACT_ATOMS: atom_id res chain seq x y z
N MET A 1 3.50 3.88 -4.78
CA MET A 1 3.40 2.83 -5.81
C MET A 1 4.79 2.36 -6.18
N ILE A 2 5.15 1.15 -5.78
CA ILE A 2 6.56 0.72 -5.72
C ILE A 2 7.05 0.16 -7.06
N ASN A 3 6.32 -0.81 -7.64
CA ASN A 3 6.74 -1.49 -8.88
C ASN A 3 6.47 -0.72 -10.19
N GLY A 4 5.90 0.50 -10.11
CA GLY A 4 5.64 1.33 -11.30
C GLY A 4 4.73 0.75 -12.39
N CYS A 5 3.94 -0.30 -12.09
CA CYS A 5 3.07 -0.97 -13.07
C CYS A 5 1.78 -0.16 -13.35
N ALA A 6 1.80 0.73 -14.35
CA ALA A 6 0.65 1.58 -14.70
C ALA A 6 -0.66 0.79 -14.91
N TYR A 7 -0.60 -0.34 -15.61
CA TYR A 7 -1.76 -1.21 -15.82
C TYR A 7 -2.34 -1.76 -14.51
N CYS A 8 -1.47 -2.25 -13.62
CA CYS A 8 -1.89 -2.80 -12.33
C CYS A 8 -2.57 -1.71 -11.47
N ILE A 9 -2.03 -0.50 -11.54
CA ILE A 9 -2.53 0.66 -10.80
C ILE A 9 -3.94 1.02 -11.26
N GLU A 10 -4.16 1.13 -12.56
CA GLU A 10 -5.47 1.42 -13.14
C GLU A 10 -6.49 0.34 -12.74
N MET A 11 -6.15 -0.93 -13.00
CA MET A 11 -7.04 -2.06 -12.73
C MET A 11 -7.39 -2.18 -11.24
N HIS A 12 -6.41 -2.09 -10.33
CA HIS A 12 -6.67 -2.22 -8.91
C HIS A 12 -7.36 -0.99 -8.30
N SER A 13 -7.14 0.21 -8.85
CA SER A 13 -7.87 1.41 -8.42
C SER A 13 -9.36 1.29 -8.73
N ASP A 14 -9.71 0.83 -9.94
CA ASP A 14 -11.10 0.59 -10.34
C ASP A 14 -11.77 -0.50 -9.48
N VAL A 15 -11.06 -1.61 -9.24
CA VAL A 15 -11.54 -2.68 -8.35
C VAL A 15 -11.76 -2.16 -6.93
N ALA A 16 -10.82 -1.41 -6.37
CA ALA A 16 -10.94 -0.88 -5.01
C ALA A 16 -12.16 0.06 -4.88
N MET A 17 -12.33 0.98 -5.83
CA MET A 17 -13.49 1.89 -5.84
C MET A 17 -14.82 1.14 -5.92
N LYS A 18 -14.90 0.07 -6.74
CA LYS A 18 -16.09 -0.80 -6.79
C LYS A 18 -16.41 -1.50 -5.48
N HIS A 19 -15.40 -1.72 -4.63
CA HIS A 19 -15.55 -2.32 -3.30
C HIS A 19 -15.70 -1.29 -2.18
N GLY A 20 -15.91 -0.02 -2.51
CA GLY A 20 -16.21 1.04 -1.54
C GLY A 20 -15.00 1.80 -1.00
N GLU A 21 -13.80 1.60 -1.56
CA GLU A 21 -12.68 2.48 -1.25
C GLU A 21 -12.90 3.90 -1.77
N SER A 22 -12.37 4.88 -1.04
CA SER A 22 -12.49 6.28 -1.41
C SER A 22 -11.34 6.75 -2.28
N ALA A 23 -11.61 7.66 -3.21
CA ALA A 23 -10.56 8.31 -4.00
C ALA A 23 -9.51 9.02 -3.12
N GLN A 24 -9.94 9.57 -1.98
CA GLN A 24 -9.05 10.21 -1.01
C GLN A 24 -8.03 9.22 -0.42
N ARG A 25 -8.49 8.04 0.00
CA ARG A 25 -7.60 6.98 0.52
C ARG A 25 -6.70 6.42 -0.56
N LEU A 26 -7.19 6.21 -1.78
CA LEU A 26 -6.39 5.76 -2.92
C LEU A 26 -5.24 6.73 -3.24
N LEU A 27 -5.50 8.03 -3.26
CA LEU A 27 -4.46 9.04 -3.46
C LEU A 27 -3.46 9.06 -2.29
N ALA A 28 -3.95 8.87 -1.06
CA ALA A 28 -3.10 8.85 0.14
C ALA A 28 -2.19 7.62 0.23
N LEU A 29 -2.50 6.50 -0.43
CA LEU A 29 -1.66 5.28 -0.43
C LEU A 29 -0.22 5.54 -0.91
N ALA A 30 -0.01 6.52 -1.78
CA ALA A 30 1.33 6.88 -2.26
C ALA A 30 2.26 7.42 -1.16
N ALA A 31 1.68 7.95 -0.07
CA ALA A 31 2.38 8.49 1.09
C ALA A 31 1.72 7.99 2.40
N TRP A 32 1.40 6.70 2.44
CA TRP A 32 0.58 6.11 3.50
C TRP A 32 1.21 6.24 4.90
N GLN A 33 2.54 6.31 4.98
CA GLN A 33 3.29 6.42 6.24
C GLN A 33 2.93 7.69 7.02
N GLU A 34 2.70 8.79 6.29
CA GLU A 34 2.38 10.13 6.80
C GLU A 34 0.87 10.41 6.83
N SER A 35 0.06 9.52 6.24
CA SER A 35 -1.38 9.73 6.15
C SER A 35 -2.09 9.28 7.43
N PRO A 36 -2.98 10.12 8.00
CA PRO A 36 -3.80 9.73 9.15
C PRO A 36 -5.00 8.85 8.76
N LEU A 37 -5.18 8.53 7.46
CA LEU A 37 -6.36 7.83 6.96
C LEU A 37 -6.30 6.32 7.16
N PHE A 38 -5.16 5.77 7.58
CA PHE A 38 -4.93 4.34 7.74
C PHE A 38 -4.81 3.97 9.20
N ASP A 39 -5.52 2.94 9.63
CA ASP A 39 -5.46 2.47 11.01
C ASP A 39 -4.19 1.65 11.31
N ALA A 40 -4.01 1.24 12.57
CA ALA A 40 -2.82 0.50 12.98
C ALA A 40 -2.65 -0.84 12.24
N ARG A 41 -3.76 -1.51 11.91
CA ARG A 41 -3.75 -2.80 11.20
C ARG A 41 -3.38 -2.60 9.73
N GLU A 42 -3.97 -1.62 9.08
CA GLU A 42 -3.68 -1.25 7.70
C GLU A 42 -2.22 -0.83 7.56
N ARG A 43 -1.72 -0.01 8.48
CA ARG A 43 -0.31 0.40 8.50
C ARG A 43 0.65 -0.78 8.68
N ALA A 44 0.31 -1.77 9.48
CA ALA A 44 1.11 -2.99 9.61
C ALA A 44 1.16 -3.78 8.28
N VAL A 45 0.02 -3.93 7.60
CA VAL A 45 -0.06 -4.62 6.30
C VAL A 45 0.66 -3.84 5.19
N LEU A 46 0.55 -2.51 5.19
CA LEU A 46 1.26 -1.66 4.22
C LEU A 46 2.79 -1.70 4.44
N ALA A 47 3.25 -1.70 5.69
CA ALA A 47 4.67 -1.89 6.01
C ALA A 47 5.18 -3.25 5.50
N LEU A 48 4.42 -4.32 5.76
CA LEU A 48 4.72 -5.66 5.25
C LEU A 48 4.76 -5.67 3.72
N THR A 49 3.79 -5.02 3.07
CA THR A 49 3.71 -4.93 1.61
C THR A 49 4.93 -4.22 1.02
N ASP A 50 5.37 -3.12 1.62
CA ASP A 50 6.56 -2.38 1.19
C ASP A 50 7.82 -3.25 1.32
N GLU A 51 8.04 -3.89 2.48
CA GLU A 51 9.23 -4.73 2.72
C GLU A 51 9.27 -5.99 1.85
N VAL A 52 8.11 -6.63 1.62
CA VAL A 52 8.01 -7.79 0.71
C VAL A 52 8.19 -7.38 -0.74
N THR A 53 7.71 -6.20 -1.14
CA THR A 53 7.92 -5.71 -2.51
C THR A 53 9.39 -5.38 -2.77
N LEU A 54 10.05 -4.76 -1.78
CA LEU A 54 11.47 -4.39 -1.81
C LEU A 54 12.36 -5.46 -1.14
N ILE A 55 12.00 -6.74 -1.29
CA ILE A 55 12.66 -7.84 -0.57
C ILE A 55 14.18 -7.89 -0.79
N ALA A 56 14.65 -7.42 -1.94
CA ALA A 56 16.06 -7.39 -2.30
C ALA A 56 16.89 -6.42 -1.44
N ASP A 57 16.27 -5.42 -0.81
CA ASP A 57 16.99 -4.37 -0.08
C ASP A 57 17.46 -4.87 1.29
N LYS A 58 16.52 -5.38 2.10
CA LYS A 58 16.79 -5.81 3.49
C LYS A 58 15.95 -7.00 3.95
N GLY A 59 15.20 -7.63 3.05
CA GLY A 59 14.22 -8.66 3.40
C GLY A 59 13.05 -8.15 4.24
N LEU A 60 12.30 -9.08 4.83
CA LEU A 60 11.24 -8.78 5.80
C LEU A 60 11.84 -8.69 7.21
N THR A 61 11.61 -7.56 7.89
CA THR A 61 12.14 -7.37 9.25
C THR A 61 11.28 -8.07 10.31
N VAL A 62 11.90 -8.46 11.42
CA VAL A 62 11.20 -9.08 12.56
C VAL A 62 10.13 -8.16 13.16
N GLN A 63 10.31 -6.85 13.07
CA GLN A 63 9.33 -5.88 13.57
C GLN A 63 8.01 -5.91 12.76
N THR A 64 8.10 -6.24 11.48
CA THR A 64 6.96 -6.23 10.55
C THR A 64 6.29 -7.60 10.42
N TYR A 65 6.95 -8.68 10.87
CA TYR A 65 6.43 -10.06 10.89
C TYR A 65 5.52 -10.32 12.11
#